data_AF-A0A842VC17-F1
#
_entry.id   AF-A0A842VC17-F1
#
_cell.length_a   1.000
_cell.length_b   1.000
_cell.length_c   1.000
_cell.angle_alpha   90.00
_cell.angle_beta   90.00
_cell.angle_gamma   90.00
#
_symmetry.space_group_name_H-M   'P 1'
#
loop_
_entity.id
_entity.type
_entity.pdbx_description
1 polymer ?
#
loop_
_entity_poly.entity_id
_entity_poly.type
_entity_poly.pdbx_seq_one_letter_code
_entity_poly.pdbx_strand_id
1 'polypeptide(L)'
;MSLKDWKIRSFYFEFIGCIQYIILIFTAMFFYPGGTEKYPNAPGYSFWANSLSDLGRTVSYSGQINAISMILFSVALFIWAFSLIPFFIYLTYSVSETDLQRNISYIGQISGVIAGIGLIGIV
;
A
#
# COMPACT_ATOMS: atom_id res chain seq x y z
N MET A 1 -7.73 -25.93 13.36
CA MET A 1 -7.09 -25.25 12.21
C MET A 1 -5.61 -25.60 12.25
N SER A 2 -5.04 -26.19 11.20
CA SER A 2 -3.65 -26.65 11.26
C SER A 2 -2.68 -25.45 11.24
N LEU A 3 -1.52 -25.59 11.89
CA LEU A 3 -0.45 -24.57 11.87
C LEU A 3 0.08 -24.28 10.44
N LYS A 4 -0.22 -25.15 9.47
CA LYS A 4 0.17 -25.00 8.07
C LYS A 4 -0.86 -24.16 7.29
N ASP A 5 -2.13 -24.24 7.68
CA ASP A 5 -3.25 -23.62 6.96
C ASP A 5 -3.25 -22.09 7.09
N TRP A 6 -2.93 -21.56 8.28
CA TRP A 6 -2.94 -20.11 8.51
C TRP A 6 -1.79 -19.41 7.76
N LYS A 7 -0.62 -20.05 7.68
CA LYS A 7 0.56 -19.52 6.99
C LYS A 7 0.30 -19.30 5.50
N ILE A 8 -0.26 -20.32 4.86
CA ILE A 8 -0.63 -20.29 3.44
C ILE A 8 -1.72 -19.22 3.20
N ARG A 9 -2.70 -19.09 4.09
CA ARG A 9 -3.74 -18.05 4.00
C ARG A 9 -3.16 -16.64 4.14
N SER A 10 -2.22 -16.40 5.05
CA SER A 10 -1.56 -15.09 5.19
C SER A 10 -0.81 -14.70 3.91
N PHE A 11 -0.12 -15.65 3.28
CA PHE A 11 0.54 -15.41 2.00
C PHE A 11 -0.45 -15.04 0.89
N TYR A 12 -1.53 -15.82 0.72
CA TYR A 12 -2.55 -15.51 -0.29
C TYR A 12 -3.27 -14.20 -0.01
N PHE A 13 -3.48 -13.85 1.26
CA PHE A 13 -4.11 -12.59 1.64
C PHE A 13 -3.26 -11.39 1.20
N GLU A 14 -1.94 -11.44 1.43
CA GLU A 14 -1.01 -10.42 0.93
C GLU A 14 -0.95 -10.40 -0.60
N PHE A 15 -0.91 -11.56 -1.24
CA PHE A 15 -0.88 -11.64 -2.70
C PHE A 15 -2.12 -10.98 -3.33
N ILE A 16 -3.30 -11.23 -2.76
CA ILE A 16 -4.55 -10.57 -3.16
C ILE A 16 -4.47 -9.07 -2.87
N GLY A 17 -3.93 -8.66 -1.72
CA GLY A 17 -3.69 -7.25 -1.37
C GLY A 17 -2.84 -6.52 -2.41
N CYS A 18 -1.74 -7.14 -2.87
CA CYS A 18 -0.89 -6.58 -3.93
C CYS A 18 -1.64 -6.40 -5.26
N ILE A 19 -2.40 -7.41 -5.69
CA ILE A 19 -3.19 -7.33 -6.93
C ILE A 19 -4.23 -6.23 -6.82
N GLN A 20 -4.94 -6.18 -5.70
CA GLN A 20 -5.95 -5.17 -5.42
C GLN A 20 -5.34 -3.76 -5.39
N TYR A 21 -4.18 -3.57 -4.74
CA TYR A 21 -3.45 -2.31 -4.72
C TYR A 21 -3.15 -1.82 -6.13
N ILE A 22 -2.56 -2.68 -6.97
CA ILE A 22 -2.22 -2.33 -8.35
C ILE A 22 -3.47 -1.89 -9.11
N ILE A 23 -4.55 -2.67 -9.06
CA ILE A 23 -5.80 -2.37 -9.79
C ILE A 23 -6.38 -1.03 -9.33
N LEU A 24 -6.47 -0.81 -8.01
CA LEU A 24 -7.05 0.43 -7.48
C LEU A 24 -6.17 1.65 -7.73
N ILE A 25 -4.84 1.53 -7.69
CA ILE A 25 -3.93 2.62 -8.01
C ILE A 25 -4.08 3.06 -9.47
N PHE A 26 -4.09 2.13 -10.42
CA PHE A 26 -4.31 2.48 -11.82
C PHE A 26 -5.70 3.08 -12.05
N THR A 27 -6.70 2.59 -11.33
CA THR A 27 -8.06 3.16 -11.37
C THR A 27 -8.09 4.57 -10.78
N ALA A 28 -7.38 4.83 -9.68
CA ALA A 28 -7.25 6.15 -9.08
C ALA A 28 -6.56 7.14 -10.03
N MET A 29 -5.47 6.72 -10.69
CA MET A 29 -4.78 7.51 -11.72
C MET A 29 -5.73 7.92 -12.86
N PHE A 30 -6.61 7.02 -13.28
CA PHE A 30 -7.61 7.31 -14.31
C PHE A 30 -8.62 8.39 -13.88
N PHE A 31 -9.00 8.41 -12.60
CA PHE A 31 -9.95 9.38 -12.05
C PHE A 31 -9.31 10.67 -11.51
N TYR A 32 -7.98 10.79 -11.56
CA TYR A 32 -7.29 11.99 -11.09
C TYR A 32 -7.62 13.20 -12.00
N PRO A 33 -8.13 14.33 -11.47
CA PRO A 33 -8.62 15.45 -12.27
C PRO A 33 -7.54 16.17 -13.09
N GLY A 34 -6.31 16.22 -12.58
CA GLY A 34 -5.22 16.90 -13.27
C GLY A 34 -4.27 17.70 -12.39
N GLY A 35 -3.24 18.17 -13.05
CA GLY A 35 -2.19 19.01 -12.52
C GLY A 35 -1.01 18.21 -11.98
N THR A 36 0.16 18.81 -12.08
CA THR A 36 1.38 18.38 -11.40
C THR A 36 1.90 19.53 -10.56
N GLU A 37 2.83 19.27 -9.64
CA GLU A 37 3.45 20.30 -8.80
C GLU A 37 3.97 21.49 -9.63
N LYS A 38 4.58 21.20 -10.79
CA LYS A 38 5.16 22.21 -11.68
C LYS A 38 4.19 22.74 -12.72
N TYR A 39 3.19 21.94 -13.11
CA TYR A 39 2.24 22.26 -14.17
C TYR A 39 0.80 22.01 -13.69
N PRO A 40 0.19 22.96 -12.96
CA PRO A 40 -1.18 22.85 -12.46
C PRO A 40 -2.23 22.60 -13.54
N ASN A 41 -1.99 23.09 -14.75
CA ASN A 41 -2.93 22.98 -15.87
C ASN A 41 -2.79 21.69 -16.69
N ALA A 42 -1.88 20.78 -16.30
CA ALA A 42 -1.72 19.51 -16.99
C ALA A 42 -2.99 18.64 -16.85
N PRO A 43 -3.48 18.00 -17.92
CA PRO A 43 -4.67 17.15 -17.82
C PRO A 43 -4.33 15.81 -17.15
N GLY A 44 -5.22 15.34 -16.26
CA GLY A 44 -5.12 14.01 -15.66
C GLY A 44 -3.84 13.73 -14.87
N TYR A 45 -3.62 12.46 -14.52
CA TYR A 45 -2.40 12.01 -13.84
C TYR A 45 -1.25 11.80 -14.83
N SER A 46 -0.06 12.25 -14.47
CA SER A 46 1.18 12.03 -15.21
C SER A 46 2.12 11.11 -14.43
N PHE A 47 2.36 9.91 -14.97
CA PHE A 47 3.20 8.90 -14.31
C PHE A 47 4.62 9.38 -13.94
N TRP A 48 5.19 10.27 -14.74
CA TRP A 48 6.56 10.76 -14.55
C TRP A 48 6.65 12.09 -13.80
N ALA A 49 5.53 12.81 -13.65
CA ALA A 49 5.50 14.16 -13.09
C ALA A 49 4.64 14.30 -11.83
N ASN A 50 3.81 13.30 -11.53
CA ASN A 50 3.09 13.19 -10.26
C ASN A 50 3.77 12.21 -9.32
N SER A 51 3.61 12.47 -8.03
CA SER A 51 3.86 11.48 -6.99
C SER A 51 2.66 10.56 -6.84
N LEU A 52 2.87 9.30 -6.43
CA LEU A 52 1.77 8.38 -6.17
C LEU A 52 0.83 8.92 -5.06
N SER A 53 1.38 9.63 -4.07
CA SER A 53 0.61 10.32 -3.02
C SER A 53 -0.28 11.45 -3.55
N ASP A 54 -0.06 11.97 -4.75
CA ASP A 54 -0.93 13.00 -5.34
C ASP A 54 -2.36 12.47 -5.51
N LEU A 55 -2.50 11.15 -5.74
CA LEU A 55 -3.78 10.48 -5.87
C LEU A 55 -4.63 10.60 -4.60
N GLY A 56 -4.01 10.74 -3.42
CA GLY A 56 -4.63 10.89 -2.11
C GLY A 56 -4.98 12.32 -1.72
N ARG A 57 -4.73 13.33 -2.58
CA ARG A 57 -5.05 14.72 -2.23
C ARG A 57 -6.57 14.94 -2.25
N THR A 58 -7.10 15.77 -1.35
CA THR A 58 -8.52 16.21 -1.38
C THR A 58 -8.81 17.13 -2.57
N VAL A 59 -7.83 17.97 -2.92
CA VAL A 59 -7.83 18.86 -4.09
C VAL A 59 -6.56 18.61 -4.89
N SER A 60 -6.71 18.33 -6.19
CA SER A 60 -5.58 18.08 -7.10
C SER A 60 -4.79 19.37 -7.38
N TYR A 61 -3.64 19.24 -8.04
CA TYR A 61 -2.85 20.41 -8.42
C TYR A 61 -3.58 21.33 -9.40
N SER A 62 -4.55 20.82 -10.17
CA SER A 62 -5.42 21.65 -11.02
C SER A 62 -6.48 22.45 -10.25
N GLY A 63 -6.53 22.36 -8.91
CA GLY A 63 -7.52 23.04 -8.07
C GLY A 63 -8.90 22.36 -8.06
N GLN A 64 -9.03 21.17 -8.66
CA GLN A 64 -10.29 20.44 -8.72
C GLN A 64 -10.41 19.46 -7.55
N ILE A 65 -11.65 19.19 -7.13
CA ILE A 65 -11.94 18.18 -6.09
C ILE A 65 -11.52 16.80 -6.61
N ASN A 66 -10.73 16.08 -5.82
CA ASN A 66 -10.13 14.80 -6.19
C ASN A 66 -10.71 13.61 -5.40
N ALA A 67 -12.01 13.67 -5.06
CA ALA A 67 -12.65 12.73 -4.13
C ALA A 67 -12.57 11.26 -4.58
N ILE A 68 -12.79 10.98 -5.87
CA ILE A 68 -12.83 9.59 -6.38
C ILE A 68 -11.43 8.96 -6.31
N SER A 69 -10.42 9.62 -6.88
CA SER A 69 -9.02 9.14 -6.80
C SER A 69 -8.57 9.00 -5.35
N MET A 70 -8.89 9.98 -4.50
CA MET A 70 -8.54 9.94 -3.08
C MET A 70 -9.11 8.71 -2.40
N ILE A 71 -10.42 8.46 -2.52
CA ILE A 71 -11.06 7.29 -1.91
C ILE A 71 -10.45 5.98 -2.43
N LEU A 72 -10.23 5.87 -3.74
CA LEU A 72 -9.63 4.67 -4.34
C LEU A 72 -8.21 4.43 -3.84
N PHE A 73 -7.39 5.48 -3.77
CA PHE A 73 -6.03 5.45 -3.25
C PHE A 73 -6.00 5.07 -1.76
N SER A 74 -6.86 5.70 -0.97
CA SER A 74 -7.02 5.44 0.46
C SER A 74 -7.40 3.98 0.74
N VAL A 75 -8.38 3.45 0.00
CA VAL A 75 -8.79 2.04 0.11
C VAL A 75 -7.68 1.09 -0.39
N ALA A 76 -6.95 1.47 -1.45
CA ALA A 76 -5.81 0.70 -1.95
C ALA A 76 -4.73 0.53 -0.87
N LEU A 77 -4.30 1.64 -0.27
CA LEU A 77 -3.28 1.63 0.77
C LEU A 77 -3.75 0.93 2.03
N PHE A 78 -4.99 1.17 2.47
CA PHE A 78 -5.49 0.56 3.70
C PHE A 78 -5.53 -0.97 3.62
N ILE A 79 -6.10 -1.53 2.55
CA ILE A 79 -6.22 -2.99 2.40
C ILE A 79 -4.84 -3.63 2.28
N TRP A 80 -3.94 -3.05 1.48
CA TRP A 80 -2.59 -3.56 1.30
C TRP A 80 -1.74 -3.47 2.58
N ALA A 81 -1.79 -2.33 3.28
CA ALA A 81 -1.11 -2.16 4.56
C ALA A 81 -1.63 -3.16 5.61
N PHE A 82 -2.93 -3.43 5.60
CA PHE A 82 -3.54 -4.40 6.50
C PHE A 82 -3.13 -5.85 6.16
N SER A 83 -2.96 -6.18 4.88
CA SER A 83 -2.51 -7.52 4.47
C SER A 83 -1.04 -7.82 4.79
N LEU A 84 -0.21 -6.78 4.89
CA LEU A 84 1.21 -6.93 5.25
C LEU A 84 1.41 -7.42 6.69
N ILE A 85 0.54 -7.06 7.63
CA ILE A 85 0.66 -7.42 9.05
C ILE A 85 0.74 -8.95 9.26
N PRO A 86 -0.24 -9.76 8.82
CA PRO A 86 -0.17 -11.22 8.97
C PRO A 86 0.95 -11.86 8.13
N PHE A 87 1.35 -11.24 7.01
CA PHE A 87 2.46 -11.71 6.18
C PHE A 87 3.81 -11.60 6.90
N PHE A 88 4.10 -10.45 7.52
CA PHE A 88 5.34 -10.27 8.30
C PHE A 88 5.40 -11.16 9.53
N ILE A 89 4.25 -11.43 10.17
CA ILE A 89 4.17 -12.42 11.26
C ILE A 89 4.56 -13.81 10.74
N TYR A 90 4.02 -14.22 9.59
CA TYR A 90 4.35 -15.49 8.95
C TYR A 90 5.85 -15.59 8.60
N LEU A 91 6.41 -14.55 7.97
CA LEU A 91 7.81 -14.52 7.52
C LEU A 91 8.77 -14.85 8.68
N THR A 92 8.50 -14.31 9.87
CA THR A 92 9.28 -14.60 11.10
C THR A 92 9.29 -16.06 11.50
N TYR A 93 8.17 -16.74 11.39
CA TYR A 93 8.08 -18.17 11.72
C TYR A 93 8.68 -19.09 10.65
N SER A 94 8.94 -18.60 9.45
CA SER A 94 9.37 -19.42 8.32
C SER A 94 10.85 -19.29 7.98
N VAL A 95 11.52 -18.20 8.36
CA VAL A 95 12.93 -17.92 8.01
C VAL A 95 13.91 -18.19 9.17
N SER A 96 13.39 -18.47 10.37
CA SER A 96 14.18 -18.50 11.60
C SER A 96 14.61 -19.93 11.99
N GLU A 97 15.73 -20.41 11.43
CA GLU A 97 16.34 -21.69 11.83
C GLU A 97 17.41 -21.53 12.92
N THR A 98 18.01 -20.33 13.03
CA THR A 98 19.04 -19.97 14.01
C THR A 98 18.61 -18.76 14.87
N ASP A 99 19.24 -18.56 16.02
CA ASP A 99 18.95 -17.42 16.91
C ASP A 99 19.21 -16.05 16.24
N LEU A 100 20.24 -15.96 15.38
CA LEU A 100 20.53 -14.75 14.61
C LEU A 100 19.43 -14.47 13.58
N GLN A 101 18.99 -15.48 12.82
CA GLN A 101 17.90 -15.34 11.85
C GLN A 101 16.60 -14.96 12.55
N ARG A 102 16.33 -15.53 13.74
CA ARG A 102 15.17 -15.18 14.57
C ARG A 102 15.17 -13.71 14.94
N ASN A 103 16.30 -13.19 15.43
CA ASN A 103 16.43 -11.78 15.81
C ASN A 103 16.28 -10.84 14.60
N ILE A 104 16.92 -11.15 13.47
CA ILE A 104 16.78 -10.38 12.22
C ILE A 104 15.32 -10.37 11.77
N SER A 105 14.64 -11.50 11.87
CA SER A 105 13.26 -11.60 11.41
C SER A 105 12.26 -10.90 12.34
N TYR A 106 12.52 -10.83 13.64
CA TYR A 106 11.77 -9.97 14.56
C TYR A 106 11.92 -8.49 14.24
N ILE A 107 13.14 -8.03 13.91
CA ILE A 107 13.37 -6.65 13.48
C ILE A 107 12.57 -6.37 12.20
N GLY A 108 12.65 -7.28 11.21
CA GLY A 108 11.87 -7.17 9.97
C GLY A 108 10.36 -7.11 10.20
N GLN A 109 9.84 -7.90 11.15
CA GLN A 109 8.43 -7.87 11.53
C GLN A 109 8.01 -6.52 12.11
N ILE A 110 8.77 -6.00 13.09
CA ILE A 110 8.47 -4.71 13.72
C ILE A 110 8.54 -3.59 12.68
N SER A 111 9.59 -3.56 11.85
CA SER A 111 9.72 -2.59 10.76
C SER A 111 8.57 -2.69 9.76
N GLY A 112 8.14 -3.91 9.40
CA GLY A 112 7.03 -4.14 8.49
C GLY A 112 5.68 -3.67 9.04
N VAL A 113 5.41 -3.92 10.33
CA VAL A 113 4.21 -3.41 11.00
C VAL A 113 4.22 -1.89 11.10
N ILE A 114 5.36 -1.28 11.46
CA ILE A 114 5.51 0.18 11.49
C ILE A 114 5.29 0.76 10.09
N ALA A 115 5.83 0.14 9.05
CA ALA A 115 5.62 0.56 7.67
C ALA A 115 4.14 0.48 7.27
N GLY A 116 3.44 -0.62 7.60
CA GLY A 116 2.00 -0.75 7.36
C GLY A 116 1.19 0.34 8.04
N ILE A 117 1.46 0.62 9.32
CA ILE A 117 0.79 1.72 10.04
C ILE A 117 1.11 3.08 9.40
N GLY A 118 2.36 3.32 9.00
CA GLY A 118 2.77 4.54 8.31
C GLY A 118 2.02 4.76 6.99
N LEU A 119 1.81 3.70 6.21
CA LEU A 119 1.04 3.75 4.96
C LEU A 119 -0.43 4.11 5.20
N ILE A 120 -1.04 3.66 6.30
CA ILE A 120 -2.39 4.07 6.69
C ILE A 120 -2.43 5.57 7.03
N GLY A 121 -1.34 6.17 7.52
CA GLY A 121 -1.28 7.61 7.80
C GLY A 121 -1.23 8.51 6.55
N ILE A 122 -1.02 7.93 5.36
CA ILE A 122 -1.05 8.66 4.08
C ILE A 122 -2.50 8.84 3.59
N VAL A 123 -3.43 8.02 4.11
CA VAL A 123 -4.84 7.94 3.74
C VAL A 123 -5.65 9.13 4.25
#